data_AF-A0A6C1PLB0-F1
#
_entry.id   AF-A0A6C1PLB0-F1
#
_cell.length_a   1.000
_cell.length_b   1.000
_cell.length_c   1.000
_cell.angle_alpha   90.00
_cell.angle_beta   90.00
_cell.angle_gamma   90.00
#
_symmetry.space_group_name_H-M   'P 1'
#
loop_
_entity.id
_entity.type
_entity.pdbx_description
1 polymer ?
#
loop_
_entity_poly.entity_id
_entity_poly.type
_entity_poly.pdbx_seq_one_letter_code
_entity_poly.pdbx_strand_id
1 'polypeptide(L)'
;MADESFEFRGALIKEQGLTFAVVEVELSTLRGGEAVVKETRERFEPVFKKVPIILAARGPDRRAVYLGRPDIVRFLTTAGWARIPWKRYRARKKDRNPFRDWA
;
A
#
# COMPACT_ATOMS: atom_id res chain seq x y z
N MET A 1 -25.40 9.36 11.38
CA MET A 1 -24.83 8.02 11.07
C MET A 1 -23.37 8.24 10.74
N ALA A 2 -22.45 7.70 11.55
CA ALA A 2 -21.03 8.00 11.45
C ALA A 2 -20.47 7.48 10.11
N ASP A 3 -19.83 8.38 9.37
CA ASP A 3 -19.04 8.05 8.20
C ASP A 3 -17.81 7.27 8.67
N GLU A 4 -17.86 5.93 8.61
CA GLU A 4 -16.69 5.10 8.92
C GLU A 4 -15.72 5.18 7.73
N SER A 5 -14.94 6.26 7.70
CA SER A 5 -13.79 6.43 6.84
C SER A 5 -12.51 6.16 7.62
N PHE A 6 -11.54 5.53 6.95
CA PHE A 6 -10.20 5.39 7.48
C PHE A 6 -9.21 6.08 6.55
N GLU A 7 -8.21 6.71 7.16
CA GLU A 7 -7.11 7.33 6.46
C GLU A 7 -5.88 6.44 6.53
N PHE A 8 -5.11 6.43 5.46
CA PHE A 8 -3.84 5.72 5.41
C PHE A 8 -2.89 6.42 4.45
N ARG A 9 -1.61 6.08 4.52
CA ARG A 9 -0.60 6.61 3.61
C ARG A 9 -0.21 5.55 2.59
N GLY A 10 -0.10 5.95 1.34
CA GLY A 10 0.32 5.05 0.28
C GLY A 10 0.85 5.79 -0.94
N ALA A 11 1.11 5.07 -2.01
CA ALA A 11 1.50 5.60 -3.30
C ALA A 11 1.01 4.66 -4.40
N LEU A 12 0.52 5.23 -5.52
CA LEU A 12 0.29 4.50 -6.75
C LEU A 12 1.40 4.88 -7.73
N ILE A 13 2.20 3.90 -8.14
CA ILE A 13 3.40 4.09 -8.94
C ILE A 13 3.22 3.36 -10.26
N LYS A 14 3.57 4.02 -11.37
CA LYS A 14 3.65 3.43 -12.70
C LYS A 14 5.09 3.52 -13.17
N GLU A 15 5.73 2.36 -13.35
CA GLU A 15 7.13 2.27 -13.72
C GLU A 15 7.32 1.17 -14.76
N GLN A 16 8.03 1.45 -15.86
CA GLN A 16 8.33 0.49 -16.94
C GLN A 16 7.09 -0.31 -17.44
N GLY A 17 5.92 0.33 -17.49
CA GLY A 17 4.66 -0.32 -17.92
C GLY A 17 3.96 -1.13 -16.82
N LEU A 18 4.54 -1.29 -15.64
CA LEU A 18 3.93 -1.90 -14.47
C LEU A 18 3.31 -0.83 -13.56
N THR A 19 2.04 -1.00 -13.19
CA THR A 19 1.39 -0.16 -12.18
C THR A 19 1.24 -0.96 -10.89
N PHE A 20 1.66 -0.39 -9.76
CA PHE A 20 1.58 -1.04 -8.45
C PHE A 20 1.35 -0.01 -7.34
N ALA A 21 0.80 -0.48 -6.23
CA ALA A 21 0.57 0.32 -5.04
C ALA A 21 1.58 0.00 -3.94
N VAL A 22 1.96 1.01 -3.19
CA VAL A 22 2.75 0.87 -1.96
C VAL A 22 1.93 1.43 -0.81
N VAL A 23 1.74 0.68 0.26
CA VAL A 23 0.92 1.09 1.41
C VAL A 23 1.79 1.08 2.67
N GLU A 24 1.82 2.21 3.39
CA GLU A 24 2.48 2.29 4.69
C GLU A 24 1.61 1.58 5.73
N VAL A 25 2.19 0.59 6.41
CA VAL A 25 1.58 -0.19 7.48
C VAL A 25 2.51 -0.25 8.69
N GLU A 26 1.99 -0.73 9.81
CA GLU A 26 2.82 -0.98 10.99
C GLU A 26 3.78 -2.16 10.77
N LEU A 27 4.96 -2.10 11.37
CA LEU A 27 5.95 -3.18 11.27
C LEU A 27 5.42 -4.51 11.79
N SER A 28 4.57 -4.47 12.82
CA SER A 28 3.89 -5.63 13.40
C SER A 28 3.04 -6.37 12.38
N THR A 29 2.42 -5.65 11.43
CA THR A 29 1.64 -6.26 10.34
C THR A 29 2.52 -7.10 9.42
N LEU A 30 3.72 -6.62 9.10
CA LEU A 30 4.67 -7.39 8.27
C LEU A 30 5.23 -8.61 9.00
N ARG A 31 5.27 -8.57 10.34
CA ARG A 31 5.76 -9.66 11.20
C ARG A 31 4.66 -10.62 11.66
N GLY A 32 3.38 -10.28 11.45
CA GLY A 32 2.22 -11.06 11.90
C GLY A 32 1.95 -12.36 11.13
N GLY A 33 2.82 -12.72 10.18
CA GLY A 33 2.68 -13.91 9.37
C GLY A 33 1.82 -13.73 8.12
N GLU A 34 1.69 -14.80 7.33
CA GLU A 34 1.05 -14.74 6.01
C GLU A 34 -0.43 -14.37 6.08
N ALA A 35 -1.18 -14.89 7.06
CA ALA A 35 -2.60 -14.61 7.21
C ALA A 35 -2.88 -13.11 7.44
N VAL A 36 -2.14 -12.47 8.35
CA VAL A 36 -2.28 -11.03 8.66
C VAL A 36 -1.89 -10.17 7.45
N VAL A 37 -0.81 -10.53 6.76
CA VAL A 37 -0.38 -9.86 5.54
C VAL A 37 -1.45 -9.95 4.44
N LYS A 38 -2.03 -11.14 4.25
CA LYS A 38 -3.06 -11.37 3.24
C LYS A 38 -4.31 -10.53 3.54
N GLU A 39 -4.83 -10.61 4.76
CA GLU A 39 -5.99 -9.81 5.20
C GLU A 39 -5.74 -8.31 5.01
N THR A 40 -4.53 -7.84 5.35
CA THR A 40 -4.14 -6.45 5.16
C THR A 40 -4.18 -6.05 3.68
N ARG A 41 -3.64 -6.88 2.78
CA ARG A 41 -3.70 -6.61 1.34
C ARG A 41 -5.14 -6.57 0.83
N GLU A 42 -5.96 -7.55 1.20
CA GLU A 42 -7.37 -7.66 0.80
C GLU A 42 -8.15 -6.40 1.22
N ARG A 43 -7.83 -5.80 2.36
CA ARG A 43 -8.42 -4.51 2.80
C ARG A 43 -8.09 -3.33 1.88
N PHE A 44 -6.91 -3.31 1.27
CA PHE A 44 -6.46 -2.21 0.39
C PHE A 44 -6.71 -2.48 -1.10
N GLU A 45 -6.91 -3.73 -1.51
CA GLU A 45 -7.26 -4.11 -2.89
C GLU A 45 -8.40 -3.29 -3.52
N PRO A 46 -9.56 -3.08 -2.86
CA PRO A 46 -10.63 -2.27 -3.44
C PRO A 46 -10.22 -0.80 -3.63
N VAL A 47 -9.21 -0.33 -2.88
CA VAL A 47 -8.70 1.04 -3.00
C VAL A 47 -7.79 1.19 -4.22
N PHE A 48 -7.07 0.14 -4.61
CA PHE A 48 -6.07 0.21 -5.69
C PHE A 48 -6.46 -0.54 -6.97
N LYS A 49 -7.76 -0.74 -7.23
CA LYS A 49 -8.30 -1.36 -8.47
C LYS A 49 -7.60 -2.69 -8.83
N LYS A 50 -7.25 -3.51 -7.83
CA LYS A 50 -6.57 -4.83 -8.00
C LYS A 50 -5.18 -4.79 -8.66
N VAL A 51 -4.46 -3.67 -8.59
CA VAL A 51 -3.01 -3.68 -8.93
C VAL A 51 -2.21 -4.38 -7.82
N PRO A 52 -0.98 -4.86 -8.09
CA PRO A 52 -0.13 -5.43 -7.05
C PRO A 52 0.09 -4.46 -5.89
N ILE A 53 -0.16 -4.92 -4.66
CA ILE A 53 0.02 -4.13 -3.43
C ILE A 53 1.27 -4.58 -2.70
N ILE A 54 2.18 -3.63 -2.49
CA ILE A 54 3.37 -3.79 -1.64
C ILE A 54 3.08 -3.15 -0.29
N LEU A 55 3.20 -3.94 0.77
CA LEU A 55 3.15 -3.42 2.13
C LEU A 55 4.53 -2.89 2.50
N ALA A 56 4.58 -1.71 3.10
CA ALA A 56 5.80 -1.02 3.46
C ALA A 56 5.73 -0.58 4.92
N ALA A 57 6.78 -0.82 5.70
CA ALA A 57 6.89 -0.34 7.07
C ALA A 57 8.28 0.24 7.33
N ARG A 58 8.38 1.10 8.33
CA ARG A 58 9.67 1.54 8.88
C ARG A 58 10.08 0.61 10.02
N GLY A 59 11.26 0.03 9.90
CA GLY A 59 11.92 -0.72 10.96
C GLY A 59 12.47 0.18 12.08
N PRO A 60 12.87 -0.39 13.22
CA PRO A 60 13.44 0.35 14.34
C PRO A 60 14.68 1.18 13.96
N ASP A 61 15.52 0.68 13.05
CA ASP A 61 16.70 1.39 12.53
C ASP A 61 16.40 2.39 11.41
N ARG A 62 15.14 2.85 11.28
CA ARG A 62 14.62 3.68 10.17
C ARG A 62 14.77 3.04 8.77
N ARG A 63 15.12 1.75 8.71
CA ARG A 63 15.22 0.99 7.46
C ARG A 63 13.83 0.69 6.91
N ALA A 64 13.67 0.84 5.61
CA ALA A 64 12.44 0.45 4.93
C ALA A 64 12.34 -1.08 4.84
N VAL A 65 11.19 -1.62 5.23
CA VAL A 65 10.86 -3.03 5.07
C VAL A 65 9.69 -3.11 4.11
N TYR A 66 9.85 -3.91 3.04
CA TYR A 66 8.84 -4.09 2.01
C TYR A 66 8.44 -5.55 1.92
N LEU A 67 7.14 -5.81 1.74
CA LEU A 67 6.60 -7.16 1.59
C LEU A 67 5.60 -7.19 0.44
N GLY A 68 5.92 -7.95 -0.60
CA GLY A 68 5.36 -7.69 -1.92
C GLY A 68 5.77 -8.69 -2.98
N ARG A 69 5.42 -8.36 -4.21
CA ARG A 69 5.98 -8.99 -5.40
C ARG A 69 7.51 -8.78 -5.43
N PRO A 70 8.34 -9.83 -5.56
CA PRO A 70 9.79 -9.72 -5.37
C PRO A 70 10.49 -8.71 -6.29
N ASP A 71 10.07 -8.62 -7.55
CA ASP A 71 10.60 -7.67 -8.54
C ASP A 71 10.38 -6.21 -8.11
N ILE A 72 9.17 -5.90 -7.63
CA ILE A 72 8.80 -4.56 -7.16
C ILE A 72 9.52 -4.24 -5.85
N VAL A 73 9.64 -5.21 -4.94
CA VAL A 73 10.40 -5.05 -3.69
C VAL A 73 11.86 -4.70 -3.98
N ARG A 74 12.49 -5.37 -4.95
CA ARG A 74 13.86 -5.05 -5.36
C ARG A 74 13.98 -3.64 -5.92
N PHE A 75 13.04 -3.22 -6.76
CA PHE A 75 12.97 -1.86 -7.28
C PHE A 75 12.85 -0.81 -6.15
N LEU A 76 11.92 -1.02 -5.20
CA LEU A 76 11.69 -0.10 -4.08
C LEU A 76 12.88 -0.02 -3.13
N THR A 77 13.58 -1.14 -2.92
CA THR A 77 14.79 -1.18 -2.09
C THR A 77 15.89 -0.31 -2.68
N THR A 78 16.05 -0.31 -4.01
CA THR A 78 17.00 0.56 -4.71
C THR A 78 16.55 2.03 -4.73
N ALA A 79 15.25 2.29 -4.90
CA ALA A 79 14.71 3.65 -4.90
C ALA A 79 14.80 4.33 -3.53
N GLY A 80 14.55 3.58 -2.45
CA GLY A 80 14.56 4.07 -1.08
C GLY A 80 13.27 4.78 -0.65
N TRP A 81 13.04 4.80 0.67
CA TRP A 81 11.78 5.26 1.27
C TRP A 81 11.36 6.68 0.88
N ALA A 82 12.32 7.61 0.85
CA ALA A 82 12.06 9.03 0.64
C ALA A 82 11.63 9.35 -0.81
N ARG A 83 11.97 8.48 -1.77
CA ARG A 83 11.61 8.64 -3.19
C ARG A 83 10.21 8.14 -3.51
N ILE A 84 9.57 7.40 -2.61
CA ILE A 84 8.19 6.98 -2.80
C ILE A 84 7.29 8.22 -2.72
N PRO A 85 6.43 8.48 -3.73
CA PRO A 85 5.56 9.65 -3.78
C PRO A 85 4.35 9.48 -2.86
N TRP A 86 4.61 9.50 -1.55
CA TRP A 86 3.60 9.24 -0.53
C TRP A 86 2.45 10.25 -0.58
N LYS A 87 1.23 9.74 -0.54
CA LYS A 87 -0.02 10.50 -0.45
C LYS A 87 -0.86 9.97 0.70
N ARG A 88 -1.67 10.85 1.28
CA ARG A 88 -2.74 10.45 2.21
C ARG A 88 -3.96 10.05 1.39
N TYR A 89 -4.48 8.87 1.67
CA TYR A 89 -5.70 8.33 1.10
C TYR A 89 -6.77 8.29 2.19
N ARG A 90 -8.02 8.53 1.80
CA ARG A 90 -9.19 8.37 2.65
C ARG A 90 -10.13 7.38 1.96
N ALA A 91 -10.30 6.21 2.55
CA ALA A 91 -11.24 5.20 2.07
C ALA A 91 -12.51 5.24 2.93
N ARG A 92 -13.68 5.29 2.30
CA ARG A 92 -14.96 5.16 3.00
C ARG A 92 -15.48 3.74 2.83
N LYS A 93 -15.99 3.13 3.90
CA LYS A 93 -16.63 1.78 3.82
C LYS A 93 -17.80 1.71 2.83
N LYS A 94 -18.43 2.86 2.51
CA LYS A 94 -19.65 2.95 1.68
C LYS A 94 -19.38 3.21 0.19
N ASP A 95 -18.15 3.61 -0.18
CA ASP A 95 -17.79 3.85 -1.58
C ASP A 95 -17.47 2.52 -2.26
N ARG A 96 -18.42 2.01 -3.04
CA ARG A 96 -18.26 0.76 -3.81
C ARG A 96 -17.17 0.84 -4.89
N ASN A 97 -16.57 2.01 -5.13
CA ASN A 97 -15.29 2.25 -5.79
C ASN A 97 -15.06 3.78 -5.82
N PRO A 98 -14.28 4.39 -4.90
CA PRO A 98 -14.16 5.85 -4.79
C PRO A 98 -13.41 6.54 -5.94
N PHE A 99 -13.08 5.82 -7.02
CA PHE A 99 -12.17 6.27 -8.08
C PHE A 99 -12.76 6.14 -9.49
N ARG A 100 -14.07 6.45 -9.61
CA ARG A 100 -14.82 6.45 -10.87
C ARG A 100 -14.40 7.58 -11.84
N ASP A 101 -13.48 8.46 -11.46
CA ASP A 101 -13.18 9.71 -12.17
C ASP A 101 -11.74 9.83 -12.74
N TRP A 102 -11.05 8.73 -13.01
CA TRP A 102 -9.76 8.76 -13.73
C TRP A 102 -9.76 7.79 -14.91
N ALA A 103 -10.39 8.23 -16.00
CA ALA A 103 -10.25 7.72 -17.36
C ALA A 103 -9.44 8.73 -18.19
#